data_AF-A0A2S8SQB5-F1
#
_entry.id   AF-A0A2S8SQB5-F1
#
_cell.length_a   1.000
_cell.length_b   1.000
_cell.length_c   1.000
_cell.angle_alpha   90.00
_cell.angle_beta   90.00
_cell.angle_gamma   90.00
#
_symmetry.space_group_name_H-M   'P 1'
#
loop_
_entity.id
_entity.type
_entity.pdbx_description
1 polymer ?
#
loop_
_entity_poly.entity_id
_entity_poly.type
_entity_poly.pdbx_seq_one_letter_code
_entity_poly.pdbx_strand_id
1 'polypeptide(L)'
;MPFFGFPFFNGFQLFSLAGLLMLATAAVQIAFAIGVNKDAEMRLISGRSLLFAKPWVWALAVLIGGLPFLLTYWIFHHAFPRLEP
;
A
#
# COMPACT_ATOMS: atom_id res chain seq x y z
N MET A 1 38.09 -17.16 -30.55
CA MET A 1 37.85 -16.43 -29.28
C MET A 1 36.42 -16.75 -28.86
N PRO A 2 36.15 -17.25 -27.64
CA PRO A 2 34.78 -17.52 -27.24
C PRO A 2 34.12 -16.19 -26.86
N PHE A 3 33.04 -15.83 -27.57
CA PHE A 3 32.13 -14.79 -27.13
C PHE A 3 31.40 -15.33 -25.89
N PHE A 4 31.85 -14.93 -24.69
CA PHE A 4 31.04 -15.04 -23.48
C PHE A 4 29.87 -14.04 -23.62
N GLY A 5 28.83 -14.46 -24.33
CA GLY A 5 27.57 -13.74 -24.39
C GLY A 5 26.87 -13.89 -23.04
N PHE A 6 26.98 -12.87 -22.19
CA PHE A 6 25.96 -12.63 -21.18
C PHE A 6 24.61 -12.55 -21.90
N PRO A 7 23.52 -13.18 -21.41
CA PRO A 7 22.22 -13.02 -22.04
C PRO A 7 21.82 -11.56 -21.89
N PHE A 8 22.02 -10.81 -22.96
CA PHE A 8 21.68 -9.41 -23.09
C PHE A 8 20.16 -9.28 -22.91
N PHE A 9 19.73 -8.86 -21.73
CA PHE A 9 18.34 -8.47 -21.51
C PHE A 9 17.99 -7.40 -22.56
N ASN A 10 17.17 -7.76 -23.55
CA ASN A 10 16.75 -6.83 -24.57
C ASN A 10 15.90 -5.73 -23.92
N GLY A 11 16.16 -4.46 -24.22
CA GLY A 11 15.45 -3.32 -23.63
C GLY A 11 13.93 -3.45 -23.71
N PHE A 12 13.40 -4.05 -24.78
CA PHE A 12 11.98 -4.34 -24.96
C PHE A 12 11.39 -5.28 -23.89
N GLN A 13 12.16 -6.24 -23.37
CA GLN A 13 11.75 -7.15 -22.29
C GLN A 13 11.84 -6.50 -20.90
N LEU A 14 12.77 -5.54 -20.71
CA LEU A 14 12.81 -4.74 -19.48
C LEU A 14 11.59 -3.81 -19.39
N PHE A 15 11.14 -3.24 -20.52
CA PHE A 15 9.92 -2.45 -20.57
C PHE A 15 8.66 -3.27 -20.25
N SER A 16 8.57 -4.51 -20.73
CA SER A 16 7.40 -5.36 -20.45
C SER A 16 7.36 -5.86 -19.01
N LEU A 17 8.51 -6.27 -18.43
CA LEU A 17 8.58 -6.67 -17.03
C LEU A 17 8.33 -5.49 -16.09
N ALA A 18 8.94 -4.32 -16.35
CA ALA A 18 8.71 -3.11 -15.56
C ALA A 18 7.22 -2.71 -15.59
N GLY A 19 6.58 -2.76 -16.77
CA GLY A 19 5.15 -2.49 -16.89
C GLY A 19 4.27 -3.45 -16.07
N LEU A 20 4.56 -4.76 -16.11
CA LEU A 20 3.86 -5.74 -15.29
C LEU A 20 4.05 -5.49 -13.79
N LEU A 21 5.27 -5.16 -13.36
CA LEU A 21 5.56 -4.84 -11.96
C LEU A 21 4.87 -3.56 -11.50
N MET A 22 4.75 -2.54 -12.36
CA MET A 22 3.99 -1.33 -12.05
C MET A 22 2.50 -1.63 -11.87
N LEU A 23 1.90 -2.44 -12.75
CA LEU A 23 0.51 -2.85 -12.63
C LEU A 23 0.28 -3.69 -11.36
N ALA A 24 1.17 -4.64 -11.06
CA ALA A 24 1.10 -5.42 -9.84
C ALA A 24 1.22 -4.52 -8.60
N THR A 25 2.14 -3.56 -8.60
CA THR A 25 2.31 -2.59 -7.50
C THR A 25 1.07 -1.72 -7.33
N ALA A 26 0.49 -1.23 -8.42
CA ALA A 26 -0.74 -0.46 -8.38
C ALA A 26 -1.91 -1.29 -7.83
N ALA A 27 -2.05 -2.54 -8.26
CA ALA A 27 -3.08 -3.45 -7.74
C ALA A 27 -2.91 -3.70 -6.23
N VAL A 28 -1.67 -3.92 -5.78
CA VAL A 28 -1.34 -4.08 -4.36
C VAL A 28 -1.66 -2.82 -3.56
N GLN A 29 -1.33 -1.62 -4.06
CA GLN A 29 -1.69 -0.37 -3.40
C GLN A 29 -3.21 -0.16 -3.31
N ILE A 30 -3.93 -0.44 -4.38
CA ILE A 30 -5.41 -0.36 -4.39
C ILE A 30 -6.00 -1.34 -3.36
N ALA A 31 -5.49 -2.57 -3.30
CA ALA A 31 -5.93 -3.56 -2.32
C ALA A 31 -5.68 -3.08 -0.88
N PHE A 32 -4.51 -2.47 -0.60
CA PHE A 32 -4.22 -1.89 0.70
C PHE A 32 -5.12 -0.71 1.04
N ALA A 33 -5.39 0.19 0.10
CA ALA A 33 -6.30 1.32 0.31
C ALA A 33 -7.72 0.85 0.66
N ILE A 34 -8.24 -0.15 -0.06
CA ILE A 34 -9.55 -0.76 0.23
C ILE A 34 -9.55 -1.43 1.60
N GLY A 35 -8.47 -2.16 1.93
CA GLY A 35 -8.32 -2.82 3.22
C GLY A 35 -8.35 -1.84 4.38
N VAL A 36 -7.61 -0.73 4.27
CA VAL A 36 -7.60 0.34 5.28
C VAL A 36 -8.98 1.00 5.40
N ASN A 37 -9.66 1.27 4.29
CA ASN A 37 -11.00 1.85 4.35
C ASN A 37 -11.98 0.94 5.10
N LYS A 38 -11.98 -0.35 4.78
CA LYS A 38 -12.85 -1.34 5.44
C LYS A 38 -12.52 -1.52 6.92
N ASP A 39 -11.23 -1.62 7.27
CA ASP A 39 -10.81 -1.71 8.67
C ASP A 39 -11.24 -0.46 9.46
N ALA A 40 -11.07 0.71 8.87
CA ALA A 40 -11.47 1.98 9.46
C ALA A 40 -13.00 2.08 9.64
N GLU A 41 -13.79 1.68 8.64
CA GLU A 41 -15.25 1.62 8.76
C GLU A 41 -15.69 0.64 9.86
N MET A 42 -15.10 -0.56 9.91
CA MET A 42 -15.40 -1.54 10.96
C MET A 42 -15.05 -1.02 12.35
N ARG A 43 -13.96 -0.26 12.49
CA ARG A 43 -13.58 0.40 13.74
C ARG A 43 -14.66 1.38 14.20
N LEU A 44 -15.12 2.26 13.32
CA LEU A 44 -16.20 3.21 13.64
C LEU A 44 -17.49 2.49 14.02
N ILE A 45 -17.87 1.44 13.29
CA ILE A 45 -19.06 0.62 13.60
C ILE A 45 -18.91 -0.06 14.97
N SER A 46 -17.70 -0.50 15.32
CA SER A 46 -17.39 -1.08 16.64
C SER A 46 -17.26 -0.06 17.78
N GLY A 47 -17.55 1.22 17.53
CA GLY A 47 -17.42 2.29 18.51
C GLY A 47 -15.98 2.72 18.82
N ARG A 48 -14.99 2.21 18.08
CA ARG A 48 -13.58 2.59 18.22
C ARG A 48 -13.30 3.87 17.45
N SER A 49 -12.43 4.71 18.02
CA SER A 49 -12.10 5.99 17.44
C SER A 49 -11.20 5.85 16.22
N LEU A 50 -11.35 6.78 15.26
CA LEU A 50 -10.36 7.00 14.21
C LEU A 50 -9.63 8.30 14.49
N LEU A 51 -8.31 8.22 14.51
CA LEU A 51 -7.46 9.38 14.75
C LEU A 51 -7.28 10.17 13.45
N PHE A 52 -7.29 11.50 13.59
CA PHE A 52 -6.98 12.52 12.58
C PHE A 52 -7.97 12.69 11.42
N ALA A 53 -8.55 11.62 10.88
CA ALA A 53 -9.35 11.70 9.66
C ALA A 53 -10.39 10.58 9.51
N LYS A 54 -11.29 10.76 8.53
CA LYS A 54 -12.32 9.77 8.17
C LYS A 54 -11.70 8.56 7.42
N PRO A 55 -12.38 7.39 7.38
CA PRO A 55 -11.91 6.18 6.69
C PRO A 55 -11.41 6.43 5.26
N TRP A 56 -12.19 7.16 4.47
CA TRP A 56 -11.86 7.42 3.07
C TRP A 56 -10.61 8.30 2.90
N VAL A 57 -10.31 9.18 3.86
CA VAL A 57 -9.10 10.02 3.82
C VAL A 57 -7.87 9.16 4.05
N TRP A 58 -7.93 8.24 5.00
CA TRP A 58 -6.86 7.26 5.24
C TRP A 58 -6.64 6.35 4.03
N ALA A 59 -7.73 5.90 3.40
CA ALA A 59 -7.65 5.11 2.18
C ALA A 59 -6.95 5.86 1.03
N LEU A 60 -7.30 7.12 0.80
CA LEU A 60 -6.63 7.97 -0.20
C LEU A 60 -5.16 8.22 0.14
N ALA A 61 -4.85 8.43 1.42
CA ALA A 61 -3.47 8.62 1.87
C ALA A 61 -2.61 7.38 1.58
N VAL A 62 -3.14 6.17 1.78
CA VAL A 62 -2.47 4.92 1.40
C VAL A 62 -2.39 4.74 -0.11
N LEU A 63 -3.42 5.14 -0.85
CA LEU A 63 -3.43 5.02 -2.30
C LEU A 63 -2.39 5.94 -2.98
N ILE A 64 -2.22 7.16 -2.47
CA ILE A 64 -1.28 8.15 -3.04
C ILE A 64 0.12 7.95 -2.45
N GLY A 65 0.21 7.77 -1.14
CA GLY A 65 1.46 7.72 -0.41
C GLY A 65 2.04 6.33 -0.22
N GLY A 66 1.27 5.27 -0.50
CA GLY A 66 1.72 3.89 -0.43
C GLY A 66 1.99 3.36 0.98
N LEU A 67 3.00 2.51 1.08
CA LEU A 67 3.38 1.80 2.31
C LEU A 67 3.63 2.70 3.54
N PRO A 68 4.32 3.85 3.45
CA PRO A 68 4.55 4.72 4.60
C PRO A 68 3.26 5.15 5.31
N PHE A 69 2.21 5.48 4.55
CA PHE A 69 0.91 5.86 5.12
C PHE A 69 0.15 4.66 5.68
N LEU A 70 0.27 3.49 5.05
CA LEU A 70 -0.27 2.24 5.59
C LEU A 70 0.34 1.90 6.96
N LEU A 71 1.66 2.02 7.08
CA LEU A 71 2.36 1.81 8.34
C LEU A 71 1.95 2.85 9.39
N THR A 72 1.82 4.11 8.97
CA THR A 72 1.36 5.19 9.86
C THR A 72 -0.04 4.90 10.39
N TYR A 73 -0.98 4.52 9.52
CA TYR A 73 -2.33 4.09 9.91
C TYR A 73 -2.26 2.94 10.92
N TRP A 74 -1.47 1.91 10.62
CA TRP A 74 -1.34 0.74 11.47
C TRP A 74 -0.76 1.07 12.85
N ILE A 75 0.26 1.91 12.90
CA ILE A 75 0.90 2.32 14.15
C ILE A 75 -0.12 3.02 15.05
N PHE A 76 -0.84 4.02 14.51
CA PHE A 76 -1.80 4.79 15.30
C PHE A 76 -3.00 3.98 15.78
N HIS A 77 -3.49 3.03 14.98
CA HIS A 77 -4.76 2.36 15.27
C HIS A 77 -4.59 0.95 15.85
N HIS A 78 -3.50 0.25 15.53
CA HIS A 78 -3.25 -1.14 15.96
C HIS A 78 -2.04 -1.28 16.89
N ALA A 79 -0.94 -0.54 16.68
CA ALA A 79 0.26 -0.67 17.53
C ALA A 79 0.14 0.07 18.87
N PHE A 80 -0.67 1.13 18.93
CA PHE A 80 -0.92 1.90 20.15
C PHE A 80 -2.38 1.79 20.65
N PRO A 81 -2.81 0.64 21.17
CA PRO A 81 -4.16 0.48 21.76
C PRO A 81 -4.34 1.21 23.11
N ARG A 82 -3.36 1.99 23.60
CA ARG A 82 -3.29 2.53 24.97
C ARG A 82 -3.45 4.05 25.09
N LEU A 83 -3.83 4.74 24.01
CA LEU A 83 -4.08 6.19 24.01
C LEU A 83 -5.56 6.55 23.85
N GLU A 84 -6.47 5.59 24.06
CA GLU A 84 -7.88 5.89 24.30
C GLU A 84 -8.03 6.19 25.80
N PRO A 85 -8.41 7.42 26.20
CA PRO A 85 -8.76 7.74 27.59
C PRO A 85 -10.03 7.03 28.05
#